data_AF-X1G4W9-F1
#
_entry.id   AF-X1G4W9-F1
#
_cell.length_a   1.000
_cell.length_b   1.000
_cell.length_c   1.000
_cell.angle_alpha   90.00
_cell.angle_beta   90.00
_cell.angle_gamma   90.00
#
_symmetry.space_group_name_H-M   'P 1'
#
loop_
_entity.id
_entity.type
_entity.pdbx_description
1 polymer ?
#
loop_
_entity_poly.entity_id
_entity_poly.type
_entity_poly.pdbx_seq_one_letter_code
_entity_poly.pdbx_strand_id
1 'polypeptide(L)'
;MDTAQYHPLCQPLRRLVNSLFEPNLCTNLDEVLILYIPRDGFTEVNTYHQRFADCWNYLITYTKALLEGSKLPGALAEMPLSLRKSLSAMKDIVKAAAKMKIGNARASLVEPQLGYCLRELEMRLQQGWGCGHGLVAIFEVVK
;
A
#
# COMPACT_ATOMS: atom_id res chain seq x y z
N MET A 1 -15.68 0.60 -1.52
CA MET A 1 -14.66 1.24 -0.66
C MET A 1 -14.43 2.70 -1.05
N ASP A 2 -14.17 3.02 -2.32
CA ASP A 2 -13.93 4.43 -2.76
C ASP A 2 -15.15 5.37 -2.69
N THR A 3 -16.36 4.86 -2.47
CA THR A 3 -17.60 5.68 -2.43
C THR A 3 -17.86 6.32 -1.06
N ALA A 4 -17.06 5.99 -0.03
CA ALA A 4 -17.26 6.37 1.38
C ALA A 4 -18.65 6.00 1.97
N GLN A 5 -19.49 5.28 1.24
CA GLN A 5 -20.89 4.97 1.61
C GLN A 5 -21.02 4.16 2.90
N TYR A 6 -20.02 3.32 3.21
CA TYR A 6 -20.02 2.47 4.41
C TYR A 6 -19.17 3.06 5.54
N HIS A 7 -18.24 3.96 5.23
CA HIS A 7 -17.37 4.59 6.22
C HIS A 7 -16.86 5.94 5.71
N PRO A 8 -17.17 7.08 6.37
CA PRO A 8 -16.75 8.41 5.93
C PRO A 8 -15.23 8.59 5.86
N LEU A 9 -14.48 7.83 6.66
CA LEU A 9 -13.01 7.88 6.70
C LEU A 9 -12.34 6.89 5.75
N CYS A 10 -13.10 6.23 4.85
CA CYS A 10 -12.52 5.28 3.92
C CYS A 10 -11.65 6.02 2.90
N GLN A 11 -10.33 5.84 2.99
CA GLN A 11 -9.38 6.45 2.08
C GLN A 11 -9.56 5.87 0.67
N PRO A 12 -9.45 6.69 -0.40
CA PRO A 12 -9.54 6.21 -1.77
C PRO A 12 -8.23 5.52 -2.20
N LEU A 13 -7.81 4.49 -1.47
CA LEU A 13 -6.51 3.83 -1.61
C LEU A 13 -6.27 3.34 -3.03
N ARG A 14 -7.29 2.84 -3.72
CA ARG A 14 -7.13 2.39 -5.12
C ARG A 14 -6.72 3.53 -6.04
N ARG A 15 -7.33 4.71 -5.89
CA ARG A 15 -6.96 5.91 -6.66
C ARG A 15 -5.52 6.32 -6.37
N LEU A 16 -5.12 6.29 -5.10
CA LEU A 16 -3.78 6.68 -4.64
C LEU A 16 -2.70 5.67 -5.05
N VAL A 17 -3.01 4.38 -5.05
CA VAL A 17 -2.10 3.35 -5.56
C VAL A 17 -1.97 3.45 -7.08
N ASN A 18 -3.06 3.75 -7.79
CA ASN A 18 -3.01 3.95 -9.23
C ASN A 18 -2.17 5.16 -9.61
N SER A 19 -2.16 6.24 -8.80
CA SER A 19 -1.32 7.41 -9.10
C SER A 19 0.17 7.12 -9.10
N LEU A 20 0.62 6.05 -8.42
CA LEU A 20 2.02 5.59 -8.47
C LEU A 20 2.46 5.10 -9.86
N PHE A 21 1.51 4.79 -10.74
CA PHE A 21 1.77 4.32 -12.10
C PHE A 21 1.57 5.43 -13.15
N GLU A 22 1.11 6.62 -12.72
CA GLU A 22 0.81 7.71 -13.65
C GLU A 22 2.11 8.37 -14.15
N PRO A 23 2.31 8.48 -15.47
CA PRO A 23 3.54 9.02 -16.01
C PRO A 23 3.70 10.50 -15.65
N ASN A 24 4.91 10.88 -15.23
CA ASN A 24 5.28 12.25 -14.85
C ASN A 24 4.55 12.82 -13.62
N LEU A 25 3.78 12.00 -12.90
CA LEU A 25 3.19 12.38 -11.62
C LEU A 25 4.04 11.86 -10.46
N CYS A 26 4.23 12.68 -9.43
CA CYS A 26 4.76 12.21 -8.16
C CYS A 26 3.63 12.17 -7.14
N THR A 27 3.26 10.97 -6.72
CA THR A 27 2.24 10.73 -5.70
C THR A 27 2.72 11.26 -4.35
N ASN A 28 1.84 11.92 -3.61
CA ASN A 28 2.10 12.23 -2.21
C ASN A 28 2.07 10.94 -1.38
N LEU A 29 3.24 10.44 -0.97
CA LEU A 29 3.36 9.16 -0.26
C LEU A 29 2.67 9.18 1.11
N ASP A 30 2.51 10.35 1.75
CA ASP A 30 1.80 10.45 3.03
C ASP A 30 0.29 10.14 2.88
N GLU A 31 -0.29 10.43 1.72
CA GLU A 31 -1.70 10.11 1.45
C GLU A 31 -1.91 8.60 1.24
N VAL A 32 -0.87 7.86 0.86
CA VAL A 32 -0.92 6.40 0.60
C VAL A 32 -0.85 5.59 1.90
N LEU A 33 -0.56 6.22 3.04
CA LEU A 33 -0.56 5.56 4.34
C LEU A 33 -1.97 5.14 4.74
N ILE A 34 -2.13 3.91 5.18
CA ILE A 34 -3.39 3.35 5.66
C ILE A 34 -3.63 3.82 7.09
N LEU A 35 -4.74 4.51 7.31
CA LEU A 35 -5.30 4.76 8.63
C LEU A 35 -6.31 3.66 8.96
N TYR A 36 -5.84 2.62 9.66
CA TYR A 36 -6.73 1.57 10.14
C TYR A 36 -7.33 1.93 11.50
N ILE A 37 -8.65 1.77 11.63
CA ILE A 37 -9.38 2.00 12.88
C ILE A 37 -10.04 0.66 13.27
N PRO A 38 -9.58 -0.01 14.35
CA PRO A 38 -10.15 -1.27 14.78
C PRO A 38 -11.58 -1.11 15.28
N ARG A 39 -12.38 -2.18 15.18
CA ARG A 39 -13.78 -2.23 15.66
C ARG A 39 -13.92 -3.20 16.82
N ASP A 40 -14.61 -2.79 17.88
CA ASP A 40 -14.87 -3.66 19.03
C ASP A 40 -15.61 -4.93 18.62
N GLY A 41 -15.24 -6.06 19.23
CA GLY A 41 -15.83 -7.38 18.96
C GLY A 41 -15.22 -8.14 17.76
N PHE A 42 -14.24 -7.57 17.04
CA PHE A 42 -13.64 -8.17 15.85
C PHE A 42 -12.12 -8.43 16.00
N THR A 43 -11.68 -9.00 17.12
CA THR A 43 -10.24 -9.13 17.47
C THR A 43 -9.38 -9.76 16.37
N GLU A 44 -9.79 -10.89 15.80
CA GLU A 44 -9.01 -11.59 14.76
C GLU A 44 -8.88 -10.75 13.48
N VAL A 45 -9.99 -10.18 13.04
CA VAL A 45 -10.06 -9.31 11.86
C VAL A 45 -9.24 -8.03 12.08
N ASN A 46 -9.32 -7.43 13.26
CA ASN A 46 -8.52 -6.26 13.63
C ASN A 46 -7.03 -6.58 13.62
N THR A 47 -6.64 -7.71 14.22
CA THR A 47 -5.24 -8.15 14.27
C THR A 47 -4.68 -8.32 12.86
N TYR A 48 -5.46 -8.95 11.97
CA TYR A 48 -5.09 -9.13 10.58
C TYR A 48 -4.90 -7.80 9.84
N HIS A 49 -5.91 -6.92 9.87
CA HIS A 49 -5.88 -5.66 9.12
C HIS A 49 -4.87 -4.66 9.69
N GLN A 50 -4.68 -4.65 11.02
CA GLN A 50 -3.63 -3.84 11.65
C GLN A 50 -2.26 -4.31 11.15
N ARG A 51 -1.98 -5.62 11.17
CA ARG A 51 -0.73 -6.17 10.66
C ARG A 51 -0.51 -5.83 9.18
N PHE A 52 -1.56 -5.88 8.37
CA PHE A 52 -1.50 -5.47 6.97
C PHE A 52 -1.15 -3.98 6.83
N ALA A 53 -1.85 -3.11 7.55
CA ALA A 53 -1.61 -1.67 7.57
C ALA A 53 -0.18 -1.33 8.04
N ASP A 54 0.32 -2.01 9.07
CA ASP A 54 1.67 -1.83 9.57
C ASP A 54 2.73 -2.18 8.51
N CYS A 55 2.58 -3.33 7.82
CA CYS A 55 3.50 -3.74 6.76
C CYS A 55 3.46 -2.77 5.56
N TRP A 56 2.26 -2.34 5.17
CA TRP A 56 2.04 -1.38 4.09
C TRP A 56 2.70 -0.03 4.41
N ASN A 57 2.36 0.54 5.56
CA ASN A 57 2.87 1.83 6.02
C ASN A 57 4.38 1.80 6.20
N TYR A 58 4.93 0.68 6.68
CA TYR A 58 6.37 0.52 6.78
C TYR A 58 7.06 0.57 5.41
N LEU A 59 6.52 -0.10 4.38
CA LEU A 59 7.10 -0.05 3.04
C LEU A 59 7.04 1.37 2.43
N ILE A 60 5.92 2.08 2.62
CA ILE A 60 5.77 3.47 2.18
C ILE A 60 6.77 4.39 2.88
N THR A 61 6.80 4.37 4.22
CA THR A 61 7.69 5.23 5.02
C THR A 61 9.16 4.92 4.78
N TYR A 62 9.52 3.63 4.61
CA TYR A 62 10.86 3.21 4.24
C TYR A 62 11.28 3.78 2.88
N THR A 63 10.41 3.69 1.86
CA THR A 63 10.68 4.21 0.53
C THR A 63 10.80 5.74 0.54
N LYS A 64 9.92 6.42 1.30
CA LYS A 64 9.99 7.87 1.49
C LYS A 64 11.33 8.28 2.11
N ALA A 65 11.76 7.60 3.18
CA ALA A 65 13.05 7.87 3.82
C ALA A 65 14.24 7.64 2.89
N LEU A 66 14.20 6.61 2.04
CA LEU A 66 15.23 6.38 1.02
C LEU A 66 15.31 7.52 0.00
N LEU A 67 14.15 8.02 -0.47
CA LEU A 67 14.06 9.12 -1.44
C LEU A 67 14.56 10.45 -0.83
N GLU A 68 14.30 10.68 0.45
CA GLU A 68 14.71 11.88 1.18
C GLU A 68 16.16 11.82 1.69
N GLY A 69 16.79 10.64 1.67
CA GLY A 69 18.08 10.42 2.33
C GLY A 69 18.01 10.58 3.85
N SER A 70 16.81 10.42 4.44
CA SER A 70 16.54 10.62 5.85
C SER A 70 16.70 9.31 6.65
N LYS A 71 16.53 9.39 7.97
CA LYS A 71 16.66 8.23 8.85
C LYS A 71 15.58 7.19 8.52
N LEU A 72 15.99 5.95 8.27
CA LEU A 72 15.08 4.83 8.05
C LEU A 72 14.18 4.58 9.28
N PRO A 73 12.93 4.14 9.07
CA PRO A 73 12.03 3.80 10.18
C PRO A 73 12.61 2.66 11.03
N GLY A 74 12.27 2.65 12.32
CA GLY A 74 12.65 1.57 13.23
C GLY A 74 11.99 0.25 12.82
N ALA A 75 12.75 -0.85 12.86
CA ALA A 75 12.28 -2.15 12.37
C ALA A 75 10.97 -2.59 13.02
N LEU A 76 10.06 -3.16 12.21
CA LEU A 76 8.87 -3.84 12.73
C LEU A 76 9.25 -5.08 13.53
N ALA A 77 8.47 -5.39 14.56
CA ALA A 77 8.66 -6.58 15.39
C ALA A 77 8.59 -7.88 14.58
N GLU A 78 7.65 -7.97 13.64
CA GLU A 78 7.52 -9.11 12.73
C GLU A 78 7.53 -8.64 11.28
N MET A 79 8.56 -9.03 10.53
CA MET A 79 8.68 -8.70 9.11
C MET A 79 8.45 -9.93 8.22
N PRO A 80 7.28 -10.05 7.57
CA PRO A 80 7.01 -11.17 6.67
C PRO A 80 8.01 -11.18 5.50
N LEU A 81 8.20 -12.35 4.89
CA LEU A 81 9.16 -12.51 3.80
C LEU A 81 8.84 -11.61 2.60
N SER A 82 7.56 -11.42 2.28
CA SER A 82 7.10 -10.51 1.23
C SER A 82 7.61 -9.09 1.47
N LEU A 83 7.39 -8.53 2.67
CA LEU A 83 7.87 -7.21 3.04
C LEU A 83 9.40 -7.11 2.92
N ARG A 84 10.16 -8.09 3.44
CA ARG A 84 11.63 -8.08 3.34
C ARG A 84 12.13 -8.03 1.90
N LYS A 85 11.49 -8.77 1.00
CA LYS A 85 11.81 -8.76 -0.44
C LYS A 85 11.51 -7.39 -1.05
N SER A 86 10.34 -6.83 -0.76
CA SER A 86 9.95 -5.49 -1.24
C SER A 86 10.91 -4.40 -0.75
N LEU A 87 11.33 -4.43 0.52
CA LEU A 87 12.29 -3.46 1.06
C LEU A 87 13.65 -3.53 0.35
N SER A 88 14.14 -4.75 0.09
CA SER A 88 15.38 -4.95 -0.67
C SER A 88 15.25 -4.40 -2.10
N ALA A 89 14.14 -4.73 -2.77
CA ALA A 89 13.87 -4.26 -4.13
C ALA A 89 13.81 -2.72 -4.19
N MET A 90 13.08 -2.09 -3.28
CA MET A 90 12.96 -0.63 -3.24
C MET A 90 14.29 0.06 -2.94
N LYS A 91 15.13 -0.50 -2.08
CA LYS A 91 16.48 0.01 -1.83
C LYS A 91 17.33 0.02 -3.10
N ASP A 92 17.32 -1.06 -3.85
CA ASP A 92 18.09 -1.18 -5.10
C ASP A 92 17.54 -0.26 -6.20
N ILE A 93 16.21 -0.17 -6.32
CA ILE A 93 15.53 0.72 -7.27
C ILE A 93 15.82 2.19 -6.97
N VAL A 94 15.71 2.64 -5.72
CA VAL A 94 16.03 4.04 -5.37
C VAL A 94 17.50 4.35 -5.64
N LYS A 95 18.41 3.41 -5.34
CA LYS A 95 19.84 3.55 -5.66
C LYS A 95 20.11 3.63 -7.17
N ALA A 96 19.36 2.87 -7.98
CA ALA A 96 19.46 2.93 -9.43
C ALA A 96 18.90 4.27 -9.97
N ALA A 97 17.74 4.70 -9.47
CA ALA A 97 17.09 5.96 -9.84
C ALA A 97 17.98 7.17 -9.54
N ALA A 98 18.70 7.18 -8.41
CA ALA A 98 19.64 8.25 -8.05
C ALA A 98 20.80 8.42 -9.05
N LYS A 99 21.09 7.40 -9.88
CA LYS A 99 22.12 7.47 -10.93
C LYS A 99 21.57 7.91 -12.28
N MET A 100 20.26 7.99 -12.44
CA MET A 100 19.63 8.42 -13.68
C MET A 100 19.79 9.93 -13.86
N LYS A 101 20.18 10.35 -15.06
CA LYS A 101 20.47 11.75 -15.40
C LYS A 101 19.35 12.44 -16.20
N ILE A 102 18.30 11.71 -16.55
CA ILE A 102 17.26 12.18 -17.48
C ILE A 102 15.89 11.85 -16.90
N GLY A 103 14.98 12.82 -16.96
CA GLY A 103 13.59 12.68 -16.53
C GLY A 103 13.41 12.66 -15.01
N ASN A 104 12.16 12.46 -14.59
CA ASN A 104 11.81 12.31 -13.19
C ASN A 104 11.91 10.82 -12.80
N ALA A 105 13.10 10.39 -12.36
CA ALA A 105 13.37 9.00 -12.02
C ALA A 105 12.44 8.46 -10.91
N ARG A 106 11.95 9.34 -10.02
CA ARG A 106 10.95 8.95 -9.02
C ARG A 106 9.63 8.56 -9.69
N ALA A 107 9.07 9.42 -10.53
CA ALA A 107 7.81 9.16 -11.22
C ALA A 107 7.92 8.00 -12.23
N SER A 108 9.03 7.90 -12.96
CA SER A 108 9.18 6.95 -14.07
C SER A 108 9.70 5.57 -13.66
N LEU A 109 10.32 5.43 -12.50
CA LEU A 109 10.92 4.17 -12.05
C LEU A 109 10.55 3.82 -10.60
N VAL A 110 10.77 4.71 -9.65
CA VAL A 110 10.60 4.36 -8.22
C VAL A 110 9.13 4.12 -7.88
N GLU A 111 8.23 5.04 -8.21
CA GLU A 111 6.81 4.92 -7.85
C GLU A 111 6.11 3.72 -8.51
N PRO A 112 6.32 3.41 -9.81
CA PRO A 112 5.75 2.20 -10.40
C PRO A 112 6.23 0.91 -9.70
N GLN A 113 7.52 0.84 -9.32
CA GLN A 113 8.06 -0.31 -8.59
C GLN A 113 7.51 -0.40 -7.16
N LEU A 114 7.30 0.73 -6.49
CA LEU A 114 6.60 0.78 -5.22
C LEU A 114 5.18 0.24 -5.38
N GLY A 115 4.46 0.67 -6.42
CA GLY A 115 3.11 0.18 -6.74
C GLY A 115 3.07 -1.34 -6.93
N TYR A 116 4.03 -1.92 -7.65
CA TYR A 116 4.13 -3.38 -7.80
C TYR A 116 4.42 -4.08 -6.47
N CYS A 117 5.32 -3.54 -5.65
CA CYS A 117 5.62 -4.10 -4.33
C CYS A 117 4.40 -4.08 -3.39
N LEU A 118 3.60 -3.01 -3.43
CA LEU A 118 2.37 -2.91 -2.63
C LEU A 118 1.32 -3.95 -3.05
N ARG A 119 1.15 -4.15 -4.37
CA ARG A 119 0.27 -5.19 -4.91
C ARG A 119 0.75 -6.59 -4.53
N GLU A 120 2.05 -6.87 -4.61
CA GLU A 120 2.60 -8.14 -4.16
C GLU A 120 2.36 -8.34 -2.65
N LEU A 121 2.57 -7.30 -1.85
CA LEU A 121 2.35 -7.34 -0.40
C LEU A 121 0.89 -7.69 -0.08
N GLU A 122 -0.08 -7.04 -0.74
CA GLU A 122 -1.51 -7.35 -0.66
C GLU A 122 -1.78 -8.82 -0.99
N MET A 123 -1.35 -9.29 -2.16
CA MET A 123 -1.59 -10.67 -2.60
C MET A 123 -0.97 -11.71 -1.65
N ARG A 124 0.22 -11.43 -1.09
CA ARG A 124 0.95 -12.39 -0.23
C ARG A 124 0.49 -12.39 1.22
N LEU A 125 -0.04 -11.27 1.71
CA LEU A 125 -0.60 -11.18 3.06
C LEU A 125 -2.09 -11.54 3.10
N GLN A 126 -2.74 -11.67 1.95
CA GLN A 126 -4.13 -12.13 1.89
C GLN A 126 -4.29 -13.55 2.47
N GLN A 127 -5.09 -13.67 3.53
CA GLN A 127 -5.36 -14.95 4.22
C GLN A 127 -6.69 -15.60 3.77
N GLY A 128 -7.36 -15.05 2.76
CA GLY A 128 -8.56 -15.66 2.18
C GLY A 128 -9.86 -15.46 2.98
N TRP A 129 -9.90 -14.52 3.94
CA TRP A 129 -11.07 -14.23 4.79
C TRP A 129 -12.34 -13.72 4.05
N GLY A 130 -12.33 -13.64 2.72
CA GLY A 130 -13.49 -13.16 1.95
C GLY A 130 -13.81 -11.67 2.11
N CYS A 131 -12.94 -10.88 2.74
CA CYS A 131 -13.12 -9.42 2.88
C CYS A 131 -12.89 -8.63 1.57
N GLY A 132 -12.41 -9.32 0.52
CA GLY A 132 -12.35 -8.79 -0.84
C GLY A 132 -13.74 -8.87 -1.49
N HIS A 133 -14.36 -7.73 -1.76
CA HIS A 133 -15.72 -7.69 -2.28
C HIS A 133 -15.77 -8.16 -3.74
N GLY A 134 -16.50 -9.24 -3.99
CA GLY A 134 -17.34 -9.33 -5.19
C GLY A 134 -18.62 -8.52 -4.96
N LEU A 135 -19.10 -7.84 -6.00
CA LEU A 135 -20.45 -7.27 -6.02
C LEU A 135 -21.46 -8.43 -5.92
N VAL A 136 -22.26 -8.46 -4.85
CA VAL A 136 -23.43 -9.32 -4.76
C VAL A 136 -24.65 -8.44 -4.95
N ALA A 137 -25.39 -8.67 -6.03
CA ALA A 137 -26.70 -8.10 -6.24
C ALA A 137 -27.75 -9.19 -5.97
N ILE A 138 -28.68 -8.93 -5.05
CA ILE A 138 -29.84 -9.77 -4.79
C ILE A 138 -31.02 -9.08 -5.48
N PHE A 139 -31.63 -9.76 -6.45
CA PHE A 139 -32.83 -9.27 -7.13
C PHE A 139 -34.02 -10.12 -6.70
N GLU A 140 -35.08 -9.46 -6.23
CA GLU A 140 -36.40 -10.07 -6.08
C GLU A 140 -37.17 -9.88 -7.39
N VAL A 141 -37.56 -10.98 -8.03
CA VAL A 141 -38.45 -10.94 -9.20
C VAL A 141 -39.88 -11.11 -8.70
N VAL A 142 -40.62 -10.00 -8.66
CA VAL A 142 -42.07 -10.00 -8.40
C VAL A 142 -42.79 -10.26 -9.72
N LYS A 143 -43.68 -11.25 -9.74
CA LYS A 143 -44.53 -11.58 -10.89
C LYS A 143 -45.82 -10.76 -10.89
#